data_AF-A0A382DTS4-F1
#
_entry.id   AF-A0A382DTS4-F1
#
_cell.length_a   1.000
_cell.length_b   1.000
_cell.length_c   1.000
_cell.angle_alpha   90.00
_cell.angle_beta   90.00
_cell.angle_gamma   90.00
#
_symmetry.space_group_name_H-M   'P 1'
#
loop_
_entity.id
_entity.type
_entity.pdbx_description
1 polymer ?
#
loop_
_entity_poly.entity_id
_entity_poly.type
_entity_poly.pdbx_seq_one_letter_code
_entity_poly.pdbx_strand_id
1 'polypeptide(L)' 'MNLLADNRLALTRREFLGRGATGVGAAALASLLGHGIGQAATGGRTGFPQFPAKAKRVIYLT' A
#
# COMPACT_ATOMS: atom_id res chain seq x y z
N MET A 1 18.95 -20.20 31.36
CA MET A 1 18.72 -18.94 30.61
C MET A 1 19.81 -17.97 30.98
N ASN A 2 20.58 -17.45 30.02
CA ASN A 2 21.68 -16.52 30.31
C ASN A 2 21.22 -15.09 30.00
N LEU A 3 20.77 -14.36 31.04
CA LEU A 3 20.20 -13.00 30.91
C LEU A 3 21.15 -12.03 30.20
N LEU A 4 22.46 -12.19 30.39
CA LEU A 4 23.47 -11.30 29.80
C LEU A 4 23.57 -11.50 28.28
N ALA A 5 23.43 -12.75 27.81
CA ALA A 5 23.43 -13.06 26.39
C ALA A 5 22.16 -12.51 25.71
N ASP A 6 21.00 -12.68 26.34
CA ASP A 6 19.72 -12.13 25.87
C ASP A 6 19.73 -10.60 25.79
N ASN A 7 20.28 -9.93 26.81
CA ASN A 7 20.39 -8.48 26.83
C ASN A 7 21.33 -7.97 25.71
N ARG A 8 22.44 -8.68 25.48
CA ARG A 8 23.37 -8.36 24.39
C ARG A 8 22.72 -8.47 23.01
N LEU A 9 21.87 -9.48 22.81
CA LEU A 9 21.15 -9.67 21.55
C LEU A 9 20.11 -8.56 21.33
N ALA A 10 19.36 -8.20 22.38
CA ALA A 10 18.37 -7.12 22.32
C ALA A 10 18.98 -5.74 21.99
N LEU A 11 20.25 -5.50 22.34
CA LEU A 11 20.98 -4.27 22.03
C LEU A 11 21.52 -4.23 20.59
N THR A 12 21.54 -5.34 19.86
CA THR A 12 21.99 -5.31 18.47
C THR A 12 20.92 -4.65 17.60
N ARG A 13 21.30 -3.60 16.84
CA ARG A 13 20.37 -2.87 15.95
C ARG A 13 19.57 -3.80 15.02
N ARG A 14 20.17 -4.91 14.60
CA ARG A 14 19.54 -5.88 13.69
C ARG A 14 18.42 -6.68 14.38
N GLU A 15 18.61 -7.11 15.62
CA GLU A 15 17.56 -7.80 16.38
C GLU A 15 16.45 -6.85 16.81
N PHE A 16 16.80 -5.63 17.23
CA PHE A 16 15.82 -4.60 17.56
C PHE A 16 14.95 -4.26 16.34
N LEU A 17 15.57 -4.03 15.18
CA LEU A 17 14.85 -3.77 13.95
C LEU A 17 14.07 -5.00 13.48
N GLY A 18 14.64 -6.21 13.57
CA GLY A 18 13.96 -7.45 13.21
C GLY A 18 12.70 -7.69 14.03
N ARG A 19 12.74 -7.45 15.35
CA ARG A 19 11.58 -7.58 16.25
C ARG A 19 10.55 -6.45 16.06
N GLY A 20 10.99 -5.23 15.76
CA GLY A 20 10.11 -4.06 15.55
C GLY A 20 9.54 -3.93 14.13
N ALA A 21 10.18 -4.54 13.12
CA ALA A 21 9.82 -4.42 11.72
C ALA A 21 8.41 -4.94 11.42
N THR A 22 7.94 -5.95 12.16
CA THR A 22 6.58 -6.49 12.00
C THR A 22 5.51 -5.44 12.33
N GLY A 23 5.71 -4.64 13.39
CA GLY A 23 4.77 -3.58 13.79
C GLY A 23 4.76 -2.42 12.80
N VAL A 24 5.94 -1.98 12.37
CA VAL A 24 6.07 -0.92 11.35
C VAL A 24 5.52 -1.37 10.00
N GLY A 25 5.78 -2.61 9.60
CA GLY A 25 5.24 -3.21 8.38
C GLY A 25 3.72 -3.35 8.42
N ALA A 26 3.15 -3.75 9.57
CA ALA A 26 1.70 -3.79 9.76
C ALA A 26 1.07 -2.39 9.68
N ALA A 27 1.69 -1.37 10.28
CA ALA A 27 1.22 0.01 10.19
C ALA A 27 1.31 0.56 8.75
N ALA A 28 2.39 0.27 8.03
CA ALA A 28 2.53 0.64 6.62
C ALA A 28 1.49 -0.06 5.73
N LEU A 29 1.25 -1.35 5.96
CA LEU A 29 0.24 -2.12 5.23
C LEU A 29 -1.18 -1.64 5.56
N ALA A 30 -1.46 -1.30 6.81
CA ALA A 30 -2.73 -0.69 7.21
C ALA A 30 -2.92 0.70 6.58
N SER A 31 -1.85 1.49 6.43
CA SER A 31 -1.90 2.78 5.72
C SER A 31 -2.21 2.58 4.24
N LEU A 32 -1.54 1.64 3.56
CA LEU A 32 -1.79 1.36 2.14
C LEU A 32 -3.19 0.79 1.90
N LEU A 33 -3.58 -0.23 2.69
CA LEU A 33 -4.85 -0.91 2.52
C LEU A 33 -6.01 -0.03 2.98
N GLY A 34 -5.85 0.75 4.05
CA GLY A 34 -6.84 1.72 4.52
C GLY A 34 -7.16 2.81 3.49
N HIS A 35 -6.17 3.22 2.69
CA HIS A 35 -6.41 4.09 1.53
C HIS A 35 -6.98 3.31 0.32
N GLY A 36 -6.57 2.06 0.10
CA GLY A 36 -7.00 1.28 -1.06
C GLY A 36 -8.44 0.76 -1.00
N ILE A 37 -8.91 0.35 0.18
CA ILE A 37 -10.26 -0.22 0.35
C ILE A 37 -11.38 0.84 0.39
N GLY A 38 -11.10 2.05 0.89
CA GLY A 38 -12.06 3.16 0.88
C GLY A 38 -12.26 3.78 -0.52
N GLN A 39 -11.23 3.74 -1.36
CA GLN A 39 -11.26 4.31 -2.71
C GLN A 39 -11.86 3.36 -3.76
N ALA A 40 -11.95 2.05 -3.48
CA ALA A 40 -12.61 1.09 -4.36
C ALA A 40 -14.14 1.16 -4.29
N ALA A 41 -14.70 1.68 -3.19
CA ALA A 41 -16.14 1.73 -2.95
C ALA A 41 -16.79 3.09 -3.29
N THR A 42 -16.00 4.14 -3.51
CA THR A 42 -16.54 5.44 -3.95
C THR A 42 -16.52 5.47 -5.48
N GLY A 43 -17.73 5.40 -6.05
CA GLY A 43 -18.00 5.34 -7.48
C GLY A 43 -17.16 6.32 -8.31
N GLY A 44 -16.92 5.92 -9.56
CA GLY A 44 -16.10 6.60 -10.55
C GLY A 44 -16.07 8.11 -10.36
N ARG A 45 -14.85 8.64 -10.22
CA ARG A 45 -14.51 10.06 -10.02
C ARG A 45 -15.60 10.97 -10.57
N THR A 46 -16.46 11.48 -9.69
CA THR A 46 -17.44 12.52 -10.03
C THR A 46 -16.65 13.78 -10.41
N GLY A 47 -16.40 13.96 -11.70
CA GLY A 47 -15.53 15.02 -12.22
C GLY A 47 -14.41 14.56 -13.15
N PHE A 48 -14.33 13.28 -13.52
CA PHE A 48 -13.56 12.94 -14.72
C PHE A 48 -14.31 13.51 -15.92
N PRO A 49 -13.70 14.39 -16.75
CA PRO A 49 -14.36 14.97 -17.90
C PRO A 49 -14.53 13.89 -18.98
N GLN A 50 -15.52 13.04 -18.79
CA GLN A 50 -15.95 12.05 -19.76
C GLN A 50 -16.69 12.79 -20.86
N PHE A 51 -15.94 13.32 -21.82
CA PHE A 51 -16.51 13.82 -23.05
C PHE A 51 -17.14 12.63 -23.80
N PRO A 52 -18.41 12.72 -24.22
CA PRO A 52 -19.00 11.67 -25.04
C PRO A 52 -18.13 11.50 -26.30
N ALA A 53 -17.66 10.28 -26.55
CA ALA A 53 -16.79 9.99 -27.67
C ALA A 53 -17.54 10.27 -28.99
N LYS A 54 -17.21 11.37 -29.67
CA LYS A 54 -17.75 11.69 -30.99
C LYS A 54 -16.79 11.17 -32.05
N ALA A 55 -17.06 9.99 -32.61
CA ALA A 55 -16.29 9.46 -33.73
C ALA A 55 -16.58 10.31 -34.99
N LYS A 56 -15.60 11.11 -35.44
CA LYS A 56 -15.76 11.99 -36.61
C LYS A 56 -15.59 11.26 -37.95
N ARG A 57 -14.83 10.16 -37.98
CA ARG A 57 -14.61 9.33 -39.17
C ARG A 57 -14.41 7.88 -38.76
N VAL A 58 -15.23 6.98 -39.33
CA VAL A 58 -15.05 5.53 -39.22
C VAL A 58 -14.24 5.10 -40.43
N ILE A 59 -13.07 4.52 -40.22
CA ILE A 59 -12.29 3.89 -41.29
C ILE A 59 -12.62 2.41 -41.25
N TYR A 60 -13.29 1.92 -42.29
CA TYR A 60 -13.51 0.50 -42.51
C TYR A 60 -12.34 -0.01 -43.35
N LEU A 61 -11.54 -0.91 -42.76
CA LEU A 61 -10.53 -1.67 -43.49
C LEU A 61 -11.13 -3.05 -43.73
N THR A 62 -11.33 -3.39 -45.00
CA THR A 62 -11.52 -4.78 -45.45
C THR A 62 -10.20 -5.50 -45.53
#